data_AF-A0A151T8L8-F1
#
_entry.id   AF-A0A151T8L8-F1
#
_cell.length_a   1.000
_cell.length_b   1.000
_cell.length_c   1.000
_cell.angle_alpha   90.00
_cell.angle_beta   90.00
_cell.angle_gamma   90.00
#
_symmetry.space_group_name_H-M   'P 1'
#
loop_
_entity.id
_entity.type
_entity.pdbx_description
1 polymer ?
#
loop_
_entity_poly.entity_id
_entity_poly.type
_entity_poly.pdbx_seq_one_letter_code
_entity_poly.pdbx_strand_id
1 'polypeptide(L)'
;DSNTINPEYTVWDRKDSLLFSWLLSTLSESIQARVVSCRHSYQIWDLVFQHFHSLTKVKAAQLRLELRTIKKGTRSCSECLLHIRTIIDTF
;
A
#
# COMPACT_ATOMS: atom_id res chain seq x y z
N ASP A 1 16.18 -19.26 -40.88
CA ASP A 1 15.12 -18.49 -40.20
C ASP A 1 14.64 -19.20 -38.96
N SER A 2 15.16 -18.82 -37.79
CA SER A 2 14.86 -19.50 -36.52
C SER A 2 14.54 -18.47 -35.44
N ASN A 3 13.53 -17.63 -35.71
CA ASN A 3 12.95 -16.71 -34.73
C ASN A 3 11.76 -17.39 -34.02
N THR A 4 11.95 -18.62 -33.54
CA THR A 4 10.92 -19.35 -32.80
C THR A 4 10.93 -18.89 -31.34
N ILE A 5 9.93 -18.08 -30.98
CA ILE A 5 9.68 -17.63 -29.61
C ILE A 5 9.51 -18.87 -28.71
N ASN A 6 10.16 -18.87 -27.54
CA ASN A 6 10.05 -19.95 -26.58
C ASN A 6 8.57 -20.14 -26.16
N PRO A 7 7.94 -21.31 -26.40
CA PRO A 7 6.55 -21.55 -26.03
C PRO A 7 6.29 -21.39 -24.52
N GLU A 8 7.27 -21.73 -23.67
CA GLU A 8 7.16 -21.54 -22.21
C GLU A 8 7.04 -20.06 -21.84
N TYR A 9 7.75 -19.19 -22.55
CA TYR A 9 7.64 -17.75 -22.35
C TYR A 9 6.25 -17.24 -22.72
N THR A 10 5.66 -17.73 -23.81
CA THR A 10 4.29 -17.36 -24.21
C THR A 10 3.25 -17.82 -23.18
N VAL A 11 3.42 -19.00 -22.59
CA VAL A 11 2.54 -19.48 -21.51
C VAL A 11 2.68 -18.63 -20.27
N TRP A 12 3.91 -18.27 -19.89
CA TRP A 12 4.17 -17.38 -18.76
C TRP A 12 3.57 -15.99 -18.98
N ASP A 13 3.76 -15.39 -20.15
CA ASP A 13 3.30 -14.04 -20.48
C ASP A 13 1.77 -13.92 -20.44
N ARG A 14 1.06 -14.98 -20.88
CA ARG A 14 -0.41 -15.06 -20.74
C ARG A 14 -0.85 -15.09 -19.28
N LYS A 15 -0.15 -15.84 -18.42
CA LYS A 15 -0.46 -15.91 -16.98
C LYS A 15 -0.16 -14.57 -16.30
N ASP A 16 0.96 -13.95 -16.65
CA ASP A 16 1.34 -12.64 -16.13
C ASP A 16 0.33 -11.56 -16.54
N SER A 17 -0.11 -11.55 -17.80
CA SER A 17 -1.15 -10.63 -18.30
C SER A 17 -2.48 -10.79 -17.56
N LEU A 18 -2.88 -12.04 -17.26
CA LEU A 18 -4.09 -12.31 -16.47
C LEU A 18 -3.97 -11.75 -15.04
N LEU A 19 -2.84 -12.04 -14.38
CA LEU A 19 -2.55 -11.52 -13.04
C LEU A 19 -2.49 -9.99 -13.03
N PHE A 20 -1.90 -9.38 -14.05
CA PHE A 20 -1.83 -7.93 -14.22
C PHE A 20 -3.22 -7.30 -14.29
N SER A 21 -4.10 -7.83 -15.17
CA SER A 21 -5.48 -7.34 -15.28
C SER A 21 -6.28 -7.55 -14.00
N TRP A 22 -6.10 -8.68 -13.33
CA TRP A 22 -6.77 -8.96 -12.06
C TRP A 22 -6.32 -7.99 -10.98
N LEU A 23 -5.01 -7.81 -10.80
CA LEU A 23 -4.47 -6.84 -9.84
C LEU A 23 -4.99 -5.43 -10.13
N LEU A 24 -4.96 -4.96 -11.37
CA LEU A 24 -5.52 -3.65 -11.73
C LEU A 24 -6.99 -3.49 -11.31
N SER A 25 -7.81 -4.53 -11.50
CA SER A 25 -9.23 -4.49 -11.11
C SER A 25 -9.46 -4.33 -9.61
N THR A 26 -8.49 -4.74 -8.78
CA THR A 26 -8.59 -4.63 -7.31
C THR A 26 -8.09 -3.29 -6.75
N LEU A 27 -7.36 -2.52 -7.56
CA LEU A 27 -6.74 -1.27 -7.12
C LEU A 27 -7.70 -0.10 -7.27
N SER A 28 -7.63 0.88 -6.37
CA SER A 28 -8.33 2.15 -6.53
C SER A 28 -7.75 2.95 -7.71
N GLU A 29 -8.56 3.82 -8.32
CA GLU A 29 -8.13 4.69 -9.44
C GLU A 29 -6.84 5.47 -9.12
N SER A 30 -6.70 5.93 -7.87
CA SER A 30 -5.54 6.67 -7.37
C SER A 30 -4.23 5.85 -7.37
N ILE A 31 -4.32 4.53 -7.27
CA ILE A 31 -3.17 3.62 -7.31
C ILE A 31 -2.98 3.09 -8.72
N GLN A 32 -4.06 2.85 -9.47
CA GLN A 32 -4.00 2.49 -10.89
C GLN A 32 -3.19 3.51 -11.70
N ALA A 33 -3.40 4.80 -11.46
CA ALA A 33 -2.64 5.88 -12.11
C ALA A 33 -1.11 5.80 -11.88
N ARG A 34 -0.67 5.18 -10.78
CA ARG A 34 0.77 5.04 -10.46
C ARG A 34 1.40 3.82 -11.13
N VAL A 35 0.60 2.81 -11.49
CA VAL A 35 1.09 1.56 -12.10
C VAL A 35 0.94 1.53 -13.62
N VAL A 36 0.54 2.64 -14.25
CA VAL A 36 0.36 2.74 -15.71
C VAL A 36 1.65 2.42 -16.49
N SER A 37 2.82 2.66 -15.90
CA SER A 37 4.11 2.34 -16.51
C SER A 37 4.56 0.89 -16.28
N CYS A 38 3.83 0.09 -15.51
CA CYS A 38 4.16 -1.31 -15.26
C CYS A 38 3.80 -2.17 -16.47
N ARG A 39 4.69 -3.11 -16.79
CA ARG A 39 4.50 -4.10 -17.86
C ARG A 39 4.09 -5.47 -17.33
N HIS A 40 4.59 -5.84 -16.16
CA HIS A 40 4.41 -7.16 -15.58
C HIS A 40 3.78 -7.10 -14.19
N SER A 41 3.06 -8.15 -13.81
CA SER A 41 2.29 -8.22 -12.57
C SER A 41 3.14 -8.01 -11.32
N TYR A 42 4.39 -8.49 -11.33
CA TYR A 42 5.32 -8.30 -10.22
C TYR A 42 5.67 -6.83 -9.97
N GLN A 43 5.67 -5.99 -11.01
CA GLN A 43 5.98 -4.56 -10.88
C GLN A 43 4.82 -3.82 -10.19
N ILE A 44 3.58 -4.19 -10.53
CA ILE A 44 2.40 -3.69 -9.82
C ILE A 44 2.52 -4.07 -8.35
N TRP A 45 2.80 -5.34 -8.07
CA TRP A 45 2.91 -5.84 -6.70
C TRP A 45 3.97 -5.10 -5.88
N ASP A 46 5.18 -4.93 -6.43
CA ASP A 46 6.27 -4.24 -5.76
C ASP A 46 5.94 -2.77 -5.49
N LEU A 47 5.38 -2.05 -6.48
CA LEU A 47 5.01 -0.65 -6.32
C LEU A 47 3.94 -0.47 -5.25
N VAL A 48 2.89 -1.29 -5.29
CA VAL A 48 1.80 -1.28 -4.31
C VAL A 48 2.35 -1.58 -2.92
N PHE A 49 3.17 -2.62 -2.80
CA PHE A 49 3.79 -3.00 -1.52
C PHE A 49 4.64 -1.86 -0.95
N GLN A 50 5.54 -1.28 -1.75
CA GLN A 50 6.39 -0.16 -1.33
C GLN A 50 5.58 1.06 -0.90
N HIS A 51 4.51 1.38 -1.64
CA HIS A 51 3.63 2.50 -1.32
C HIS A 51 2.99 2.33 0.06
N PHE A 52 2.33 1.20 0.30
CA PHE A 52 1.65 0.93 1.56
C PHE A 52 2.63 0.70 2.72
N HIS A 53 3.80 0.12 2.46
CA HIS A 53 4.86 -0.03 3.46
C HIS A 53 5.37 1.33 3.96
N SER A 54 5.67 2.25 3.02
CA SER A 54 6.07 3.61 3.36
C SER A 54 4.97 4.35 4.12
N LEU A 55 3.73 4.28 3.63
CA LEU A 55 2.59 4.92 4.28
C LEU A 55 2.38 4.39 5.72
N THR A 56 2.46 3.08 5.90
CA THR A 56 2.31 2.43 7.22
C THR A 56 3.41 2.87 8.18
N LYS A 57 4.67 2.96 7.71
CA LYS A 57 5.78 3.47 8.52
C LYS A 57 5.57 4.92 8.96
N VAL A 58 5.14 5.79 8.05
CA VAL A 58 4.85 7.20 8.35
C VAL A 58 3.72 7.30 9.36
N LYS A 59 2.61 6.59 9.14
CA LYS A 59 1.47 6.55 10.07
C LYS A 59 1.88 6.05 11.46
N ALA A 60 2.67 4.98 11.54
CA ALA A 60 3.17 4.47 12.82
C ALA A 60 4.09 5.47 13.54
N ALA A 61 4.91 6.22 12.80
CA ALA A 61 5.75 7.28 13.37
C ALA A 61 4.92 8.46 13.87
N GLN A 62 3.91 8.88 13.10
CA GLN A 62 2.96 9.93 13.50
C GLN A 62 2.20 9.54 14.77
N LEU A 63 1.66 8.32 14.83
CA LEU A 63 0.98 7.77 16.01
C LEU A 63 1.89 7.82 17.25
N ARG A 64 3.15 7.40 17.12
CA ARG A 64 4.12 7.46 18.22
C ARG A 64 4.40 8.89 18.66
N LEU A 65 4.46 9.84 17.74
CA LEU A 65 4.66 11.26 18.05
C LEU A 65 3.44 11.82 18.78
N GLU A 66 2.23 11.60 18.27
CA GLU A 66 0.99 12.07 18.88
C GLU A 66 0.87 11.54 20.31
N LEU A 67 1.06 10.24 20.52
CA LEU A 67 1.04 9.61 21.85
C LEU A 67 2.09 10.23 22.80
N ARG A 68 3.30 10.54 22.33
CA ARG A 68 4.33 11.21 23.14
C ARG A 68 3.98 12.65 23.49
N THR A 69 3.20 13.31 22.64
CA THR A 69 2.80 14.71 22.82
C THR A 69 1.62 14.83 23.79
N ILE A 70 0.88 13.74 24.03
CA ILE A 70 -0.18 13.68 25.05
C ILE A 70 0.46 13.79 26.44
N LYS A 71 0.42 14.99 27.01
CA LYS A 71 0.74 15.25 28.41
C LYS A 71 -0.56 15.46 29.17
N LYS A 72 -0.73 14.76 30.30
CA LYS A 72 -1.88 14.95 31.20
C LYS A 72 -2.04 16.42 31.60
N GLY A 73 -0.95 17.13 31.90
CA GLY A 73 -0.98 18.57 32.20
C GLY A 73 -2.07 18.92 33.22
N THR A 74 -2.86 19.94 32.93
CA THR A 74 -4.11 20.33 33.61
C THR A 74 -5.36 19.63 33.08
N ARG A 75 -5.24 18.73 32.09
CA ARG A 75 -6.37 18.02 31.48
C ARG A 75 -6.90 16.93 32.40
N SER A 76 -8.21 16.71 32.33
CA SER A 76 -8.86 15.61 33.04
C SER A 76 -8.40 14.25 32.47
N CYS A 77 -8.44 13.19 33.29
CA CYS A 77 -8.13 11.84 32.82
C CYS A 77 -9.05 11.40 31.67
N SER A 78 -10.31 11.84 31.64
CA SER A 78 -11.28 11.55 30.59
C SER A 78 -10.89 12.18 29.25
N GLU A 79 -10.46 13.44 29.23
CA GLU A 79 -9.99 14.11 27.99
C GLU A 79 -8.74 13.46 27.42
N CYS A 80 -7.82 13.02 28.29
CA CYS A 80 -6.63 12.29 27.86
C CYS A 80 -6.99 10.95 27.19
N LEU A 81 -7.89 10.18 27.82
CA LEU A 81 -8.36 8.89 27.30
C LEU A 81 -9.17 9.04 26.01
N LEU A 82 -10.00 10.09 25.91
CA LEU A 82 -10.78 10.36 24.71
C LEU A 82 -9.86 10.73 23.53
N HIS A 83 -8.81 11.52 23.77
CA HIS A 83 -7.82 11.84 22.73
C HIS A 83 -7.07 10.60 22.24
N ILE A 84 -6.66 9.70 23.15
CA ILE A 84 -6.06 8.40 22.79
C ILE A 84 -7.04 7.56 21.97
N ARG A 85 -8.33 7.52 22.37
CA ARG A 85 -9.37 6.79 21.65
C ARG A 85 -9.55 7.32 20.22
N THR A 86 -9.63 8.63 20.04
CA THR A 86 -9.73 9.26 18.72
C THR A 86 -8.54 8.91 17.83
N ILE A 87 -7.33 8.94 18.38
CA ILE A 87 -6.11 8.59 17.65
C ILE A 87 -6.14 7.12 17.18
N ILE A 88 -6.62 6.22 18.03
CA ILE A 88 -6.80 4.79 17.68
C ILE A 88 -7.88 4.62 16.61
N ASP A 89 -9.01 5.30 16.74
CA ASP A 89 -10.14 5.17 15.81
C ASP A 89 -9.83 5.78 14.42
N THR A 90 -8.86 6.69 14.33
CA THR A 90 -8.38 7.25 13.04
C THR A 90 -7.33 6.39 12.33
N PHE A 91 -6.86 5.30 12.95
CA PHE A 91 -5.85 4.40 12.40
C PHE A 91 -6.46 3.31 11.52
#